data_AF-A0A3L7QCH0-F1
#
_entry.id   AF-A0A3L7QCH0-F1
#
_cell.length_a   1.000
_cell.length_b   1.000
_cell.length_c   1.000
_cell.angle_alpha   90.00
_cell.angle_beta   90.00
_cell.angle_gamma   90.00
#
_symmetry.space_group_name_H-M   'P 1'
#
loop_
_entity.id
_entity.type
_entity.pdbx_description
1 polymer ?
#
loop_
_entity_poly.entity_id
_entity_poly.type
_entity_poly.pdbx_seq_one_letter_code
_entity_poly.pdbx_strand_id
1 'polypeptide(L)'
;MSTSPVPPPSFPSVSAGVVRTRPLTRVALHWVRRLHLYLGLFLFPWAVLYGFTGFLFNHPPILNELPMSSFDHTAWAGTPMAEPTDLRDVAQRVVEQLQLRSASPAELQWVESEPVRYAGEFAFGKVESESGEISLLLDVHGTGGTIRQARPKPTNASSAISAPWEIVPIPAGQPASFEKLELPGVLSVKLQASLPELMSSLKLSGKNPTLTSVPDLLFVVESGGRRWQVAYNGLKGTVTGKPLEIPEPLPWRNFLLRLHTTHVYPFSFASVKWLWVLGADAIALVLIYWGGSGLLMWWQIKSTRRWGLAVLVVSALVATALAGEMHAVIQGR
;
A
#
# COMPACT_ATOMS: atom_id res chain seq x y z
N MET A 1 -15.36 96.01 -54.07
CA MET A 1 -15.81 94.70 -53.55
C MET A 1 -14.57 93.86 -53.29
N SER A 2 -14.20 93.70 -52.02
CA SER A 2 -13.00 92.99 -51.59
C SER A 2 -13.36 91.54 -51.29
N THR A 3 -12.86 90.60 -52.08
CA THR A 3 -13.08 89.16 -51.87
C THR A 3 -12.08 88.63 -50.85
N SER A 4 -12.54 88.34 -49.64
CA SER A 4 -11.73 87.69 -48.61
C SER A 4 -11.42 86.22 -49.00
N PRO A 5 -10.18 85.74 -48.78
CA PRO A 5 -9.80 84.37 -49.11
C PRO A 5 -10.44 83.36 -48.15
N VAL A 6 -10.93 82.25 -48.70
CA VAL A 6 -11.50 81.11 -47.97
C VAL A 6 -10.38 80.36 -47.24
N PRO A 7 -10.51 80.07 -45.93
CA PRO A 7 -9.50 79.34 -45.19
C PRO A 7 -9.45 77.86 -45.61
N PRO A 8 -8.26 77.22 -45.60
CA PRO A 8 -8.09 75.82 -45.99
C PRO A 8 -8.76 74.86 -44.99
N PRO A 9 -9.21 73.67 -45.45
CA PRO A 9 -9.86 72.68 -44.60
C PRO A 9 -8.91 72.14 -43.53
N SER A 10 -9.33 72.19 -42.27
CA SER A 10 -8.62 71.62 -41.13
C SER A 10 -8.73 70.09 -41.15
N PHE A 11 -7.62 69.40 -41.42
CA PHE A 11 -7.57 67.95 -41.22
C PHE A 11 -7.54 67.61 -39.73
N PRO A 12 -8.33 66.61 -39.26
CA PRO A 12 -8.30 66.18 -37.87
C PRO A 12 -6.91 65.66 -37.53
N SER A 13 -6.29 66.25 -36.51
CA SER A 13 -5.01 65.78 -35.96
C SER A 13 -5.15 64.32 -35.53
N VAL A 14 -4.42 63.42 -36.20
CA VAL A 14 -4.30 62.01 -35.78
C VAL A 14 -3.67 61.99 -34.40
N SER A 15 -4.50 61.78 -33.37
CA SER A 15 -4.02 61.64 -32.00
C SER A 15 -3.10 60.44 -31.91
N ALA A 16 -1.86 60.66 -31.49
CA ALA A 16 -0.88 59.60 -31.29
C ALA A 16 -1.45 58.57 -30.31
N GLY A 17 -1.76 57.38 -30.81
CA GLY A 17 -2.44 56.33 -30.06
C GLY A 17 -1.62 55.88 -28.85
N VAL A 18 -2.17 56.04 -27.65
CA VAL A 18 -1.60 55.50 -26.42
C VAL A 18 -1.52 53.98 -26.54
N VAL A 19 -0.31 53.44 -26.64
CA VAL A 19 -0.06 52.00 -26.67
C VAL A 19 -0.48 51.41 -25.31
N ARG A 20 -1.69 50.84 -25.24
CA ARG A 20 -2.14 50.10 -24.06
C ARG A 20 -1.34 48.80 -23.97
N THR A 21 -0.34 48.77 -23.10
CA THR A 21 0.37 47.54 -22.75
C THR A 21 -0.61 46.53 -22.16
N ARG A 22 -0.63 45.29 -22.68
CA ARG A 22 -1.49 44.24 -22.14
C ARG A 22 -1.06 43.93 -20.70
N PRO A 23 -1.99 43.78 -19.75
CA PRO A 23 -1.64 43.47 -18.37
C PRO A 23 -0.95 42.10 -18.29
N LEU A 24 0.15 42.02 -17.53
CA LEU A 24 0.98 40.81 -17.37
C LEU A 24 0.16 39.58 -16.96
N THR A 25 -0.91 39.78 -16.19
CA THR A 25 -1.84 38.73 -15.75
C THR A 25 -2.51 37.99 -16.92
N ARG A 26 -2.86 38.69 -18.01
CA ARG A 26 -3.45 38.05 -19.21
C ARG A 26 -2.44 37.20 -19.96
N VAL A 27 -1.19 37.64 -20.02
CA VAL A 27 -0.10 36.87 -20.65
C VAL A 27 0.16 35.60 -19.85
N ALA A 28 0.26 35.71 -18.52
CA ALA A 28 0.46 34.57 -17.62
C ALA A 28 -0.68 33.54 -17.72
N LEU A 29 -1.95 33.97 -17.64
CA LEU A 29 -3.10 33.07 -17.76
C LEU A 29 -3.15 32.35 -19.10
N HIS A 30 -2.74 33.01 -20.18
CA HIS A 30 -2.65 32.40 -21.49
C HIS A 30 -1.56 31.31 -21.55
N TRP A 31 -0.42 31.52 -20.89
CA TRP A 31 0.61 30.48 -20.75
C TRP A 31 0.15 29.30 -19.89
N VAL A 32 -0.47 29.56 -18.74
CA VAL A 32 -1.02 28.50 -17.88
C VAL A 32 -2.03 27.64 -18.65
N ARG A 33 -2.93 28.27 -19.41
CA ARG A 33 -3.91 27.55 -20.25
C ARG A 33 -3.24 26.68 -21.31
N ARG A 34 -2.20 27.19 -21.97
CA ARG A 34 -1.45 26.42 -22.98
C ARG A 34 -0.68 25.26 -22.35
N LEU A 35 -0.02 25.51 -21.22
CA LEU A 35 0.72 24.48 -20.49
C LEU A 35 -0.23 23.36 -20.03
N HIS A 36 -1.37 23.70 -19.46
CA HIS A 36 -2.40 22.73 -19.07
C HIS A 36 -2.91 21.91 -20.27
N LEU A 37 -3.14 22.54 -21.43
CA LEU A 37 -3.55 21.83 -22.63
C LEU A 37 -2.50 20.81 -23.07
N TYR A 38 -1.25 21.25 -23.26
CA TYR A 38 -0.20 20.37 -23.81
C TYR A 38 0.27 19.32 -22.80
N LEU A 39 0.46 19.70 -21.54
CA LEU A 39 0.78 18.74 -20.48
C LEU A 39 -0.38 17.78 -20.25
N GLY A 40 -1.62 18.27 -20.21
CA GLY A 40 -2.80 17.42 -20.04
C GLY A 40 -2.91 16.39 -21.16
N LEU A 41 -2.67 16.78 -22.42
CA LEU A 41 -2.64 15.84 -23.55
C LEU A 41 -1.52 14.82 -23.46
N PHE A 42 -0.29 15.30 -23.24
CA PHE A 42 0.88 14.44 -23.17
C PHE A 42 0.78 13.47 -21.99
N LEU A 43 0.37 13.95 -20.82
CA LEU A 43 0.28 13.12 -19.62
C LEU A 43 -1.05 12.35 -19.52
N PHE A 44 -2.03 12.53 -20.41
CA PHE A 44 -3.33 11.85 -20.29
C PHE A 44 -3.22 10.32 -20.27
N PRO A 45 -2.53 9.63 -21.21
CA PRO A 45 -2.40 8.18 -21.15
C PRO A 45 -1.73 7.70 -19.85
N TRP A 46 -0.75 8.47 -19.37
CA TRP A 46 -0.02 8.18 -18.12
C TRP A 46 -0.89 8.41 -16.90
N ALA A 47 -1.65 9.51 -16.84
CA ALA A 47 -2.55 9.81 -15.74
C ALA A 47 -3.68 8.79 -15.63
N VAL A 48 -4.20 8.30 -16.76
CA VAL A 48 -5.14 7.17 -16.78
C VAL A 48 -4.46 5.90 -16.26
N LEU A 49 -3.28 5.55 -16.76
CA LEU A 49 -2.55 4.36 -16.32
C LEU A 49 -2.23 4.40 -14.81
N TYR A 50 -1.60 5.48 -14.34
CA TYR A 50 -1.23 5.66 -12.92
C TYR A 50 -2.44 5.84 -12.01
N GLY A 51 -3.43 6.62 -12.43
CA GLY A 51 -4.65 6.81 -11.65
C GLY A 51 -5.42 5.50 -11.50
N PHE A 52 -5.58 4.75 -12.58
CA PHE A 52 -6.27 3.46 -12.56
C PHE A 52 -5.48 2.40 -11.78
N THR A 53 -4.17 2.26 -12.00
CA THR A 53 -3.34 1.31 -11.23
C THR A 53 -3.26 1.66 -9.76
N GLY A 54 -3.14 2.95 -9.41
CA GLY A 54 -3.20 3.42 -8.02
C GLY A 54 -4.53 3.07 -7.34
N PHE A 55 -5.65 3.29 -8.04
CA PHE A 55 -6.96 2.88 -7.57
C PHE A 55 -7.03 1.36 -7.37
N LEU A 56 -6.53 0.56 -8.31
CA LEU A 56 -6.51 -0.91 -8.18
C LEU A 56 -5.62 -1.40 -7.03
N PHE A 57 -4.50 -0.72 -6.74
CA PHE A 57 -3.66 -1.04 -5.58
C PHE A 57 -4.40 -0.85 -4.26
N ASN A 58 -5.28 0.16 -4.18
CA ASN A 58 -6.11 0.42 -3.00
C ASN A 58 -7.34 -0.48 -2.93
N HIS A 59 -7.84 -0.94 -4.08
CA HIS A 59 -9.00 -1.81 -4.21
C HIS A 59 -8.67 -3.15 -4.88
N PRO A 60 -7.89 -4.03 -4.22
CA PRO A 60 -7.55 -5.34 -4.78
C PRO A 60 -8.74 -6.13 -5.33
N PRO A 61 -9.96 -6.09 -4.74
CA PRO A 61 -11.09 -6.87 -5.26
C PRO A 61 -11.57 -6.48 -6.67
N ILE A 62 -11.35 -5.24 -7.13
CA ILE A 62 -12.08 -4.68 -8.28
C ILE A 62 -11.68 -5.27 -9.64
N LEU A 63 -10.54 -5.95 -9.77
CA LEU A 63 -10.15 -6.68 -10.99
C LEU A 63 -9.47 -8.02 -10.68
N ASN A 64 -9.77 -8.59 -9.50
CA ASN A 64 -9.29 -9.93 -9.21
C ASN A 64 -10.05 -10.94 -10.09
N GLU A 65 -9.34 -11.55 -11.04
CA GLU A 65 -9.87 -12.66 -11.83
C GLU A 65 -10.18 -13.91 -10.99
N LEU A 66 -9.63 -13.95 -9.77
CA LEU A 66 -9.78 -15.08 -8.87
C LEU A 66 -10.94 -14.81 -7.91
N PRO A 67 -11.88 -15.77 -7.75
CA PRO A 67 -12.96 -15.62 -6.81
C PRO A 67 -12.40 -15.40 -5.41
N MET A 68 -12.84 -14.32 -4.79
CA MET A 68 -12.54 -13.97 -3.41
C MET A 68 -13.84 -14.04 -2.62
N SER A 69 -13.87 -14.84 -1.56
CA SER A 69 -14.97 -14.86 -0.61
C SER A 69 -14.48 -14.37 0.75
N SER A 70 -15.26 -13.50 1.38
CA SER A 70 -15.05 -13.11 2.77
C SER A 70 -15.94 -13.96 3.68
N PHE A 71 -15.49 -14.17 4.91
CA PHE A 71 -16.28 -14.76 5.97
C PHE A 71 -16.15 -13.90 7.23
N ASP A 72 -17.15 -14.00 8.11
CA ASP A 72 -17.22 -13.21 9.35
C ASP A 72 -16.90 -14.07 10.58
N HIS A 73 -17.03 -13.46 11.77
CA HIS A 73 -16.76 -14.11 13.05
C HIS A 73 -17.58 -15.40 13.29
N THR A 74 -18.73 -15.57 12.64
CA THR A 74 -19.57 -16.75 12.85
C THR A 74 -18.93 -18.03 12.31
N ALA A 75 -18.02 -17.90 11.33
CA ALA A 75 -17.26 -19.03 10.81
C ALA A 75 -16.31 -19.65 11.84
N TRP A 76 -15.99 -18.92 12.93
CA TRP A 76 -15.19 -19.40 14.04
C TRP A 76 -16.00 -20.12 15.12
N ALA A 77 -17.32 -20.16 15.03
CA ALA A 77 -18.17 -20.76 16.06
C ALA A 77 -17.76 -22.23 16.33
N GLY A 78 -17.51 -22.54 17.61
CA GLY A 78 -17.07 -23.87 18.04
C GLY A 78 -15.57 -24.14 17.87
N THR A 79 -14.78 -23.15 17.42
CA THR A 79 -13.32 -23.27 17.29
C THR A 79 -12.60 -22.49 18.41
N PRO A 80 -11.32 -22.80 18.70
CA PRO A 80 -10.50 -22.01 19.62
C PRO A 80 -10.38 -20.51 19.29
N MET A 81 -10.63 -20.13 18.03
CA MET A 81 -10.65 -18.74 17.57
C MET A 81 -11.94 -17.98 17.90
N ALA A 82 -13.01 -18.67 18.33
CA ALA A 82 -14.23 -18.01 18.81
C ALA A 82 -13.99 -17.17 20.06
N GLU A 83 -13.02 -17.59 20.88
CA GLU A 83 -12.65 -16.89 22.11
C GLU A 83 -11.49 -15.92 21.85
N PRO A 84 -11.66 -14.62 22.15
CA PRO A 84 -10.58 -13.65 22.05
C PRO A 84 -9.33 -14.11 22.80
N THR A 85 -8.18 -13.98 22.17
CA THR A 85 -6.90 -14.28 22.84
C THR A 85 -6.55 -13.10 23.75
N ASP A 86 -6.40 -13.35 25.05
CA ASP A 86 -5.86 -12.34 25.95
C ASP A 86 -4.35 -12.16 25.69
N LEU A 87 -4.02 -11.04 25.05
CA LEU A 87 -2.65 -10.74 24.66
C LEU A 87 -1.73 -10.53 25.88
N ARG A 88 -2.28 -10.03 27.00
CA ARG A 88 -1.51 -9.79 28.22
C ARG A 88 -1.09 -11.12 28.84
N ASP A 89 -2.00 -12.08 28.92
CA ASP A 89 -1.71 -13.44 29.39
C ASP A 89 -0.64 -14.11 28.52
N VAL A 90 -0.71 -14.00 27.19
CA VAL A 90 0.34 -14.53 26.31
C VAL A 90 1.69 -13.85 26.54
N ALA A 91 1.72 -12.51 26.61
CA ALA A 91 2.96 -11.77 26.89
C ALA A 91 3.56 -12.14 28.24
N GLN A 92 2.74 -12.27 29.28
CA GLN A 92 3.17 -12.71 30.60
C GLN A 92 3.82 -14.10 30.55
N ARG A 93 3.17 -15.08 29.89
CA ARG A 93 3.76 -16.41 29.72
C ARG A 93 5.07 -16.40 28.94
N VAL A 94 5.21 -15.54 27.93
CA VAL A 94 6.49 -15.36 27.23
C VAL A 94 7.55 -14.85 28.20
N VAL A 95 7.24 -13.82 29.00
CA VAL A 95 8.17 -13.26 29.99
C VAL A 95 8.58 -14.28 31.05
N GLU A 96 7.64 -15.03 31.60
CA GLU A 96 7.91 -16.09 32.58
C GLU A 96 8.86 -17.15 32.00
N GLN A 97 8.64 -17.57 30.75
CA GLN A 97 9.52 -18.52 30.09
C GLN A 97 10.91 -17.95 29.79
N LEU A 98 11.00 -16.66 29.45
CA LEU A 98 12.30 -15.99 29.28
C LEU A 98 13.04 -15.87 30.61
N GLN A 99 12.35 -15.56 31.71
CA GLN A 99 12.93 -15.51 33.05
C GLN A 99 13.48 -16.88 33.47
N LEU A 100 12.73 -17.97 33.23
CA LEU A 100 13.19 -19.34 33.52
C LEU A 100 14.46 -19.74 32.75
N ARG A 101 14.64 -19.21 31.54
CA ARG A 101 15.79 -19.51 30.67
C ARG A 101 16.95 -18.51 30.83
N SER A 102 16.73 -17.38 31.49
CA SER A 102 17.74 -16.34 31.69
C SER A 102 18.72 -16.74 32.79
N ALA A 103 20.01 -16.43 32.60
CA ALA A 103 21.01 -16.54 33.65
C ALA A 103 20.76 -15.53 34.80
N SER A 104 20.06 -14.43 34.51
CA SER A 104 19.68 -13.39 35.47
C SER A 104 18.15 -13.15 35.42
N PRO A 105 17.33 -14.04 36.00
CA PRO A 105 15.86 -13.92 35.94
C PRO A 105 15.32 -12.64 36.59
N ALA A 106 15.97 -12.20 37.67
CA ALA A 106 15.55 -11.00 38.44
C ALA A 106 15.67 -9.69 37.66
N GLU A 107 16.40 -9.70 36.54
CA GLU A 107 16.62 -8.52 35.72
C GLU A 107 15.58 -8.32 34.63
N LEU A 108 14.68 -9.28 34.34
CA LEU A 108 13.70 -9.11 33.25
C LEU A 108 12.31 -8.88 33.83
N GLN A 109 11.81 -7.64 33.78
CA GLN A 109 10.51 -7.25 34.32
C GLN A 109 9.56 -6.84 33.20
N TRP A 110 8.34 -7.37 33.19
CA TRP A 110 7.32 -6.91 32.24
C TRP A 110 6.83 -5.51 32.62
N VAL A 111 6.77 -4.61 31.64
CA VAL A 111 6.22 -3.26 31.83
C VAL A 111 4.72 -3.27 31.50
N GLU A 112 3.90 -3.63 32.49
CA GLU A 112 2.46 -3.86 32.33
C GLU A 112 1.65 -2.62 31.85
N SER A 113 2.20 -1.42 32.08
CA SER A 113 1.61 -0.15 31.63
C SER A 113 1.66 0.04 30.11
N GLU A 114 2.54 -0.66 29.40
CA GLU A 114 2.70 -0.52 27.96
C GLU A 114 1.72 -1.43 27.19
N PRO A 115 1.20 -1.00 26.04
CA PRO A 115 0.23 -1.78 25.28
C PRO A 115 0.87 -3.03 24.67
N VAL A 116 0.20 -4.17 24.85
CA VAL A 116 0.50 -5.41 24.12
C VAL A 116 -0.34 -5.45 22.85
N ARG A 117 0.30 -5.69 21.70
CA ARG A 117 -0.39 -5.72 20.39
C ARG A 117 0.29 -6.66 19.41
N TYR A 118 -0.43 -7.09 18.38
CA TYR A 118 0.21 -7.73 17.23
C TYR A 118 0.88 -6.67 16.33
N ALA A 119 1.98 -7.06 15.68
CA ALA A 119 2.69 -6.24 14.69
C ALA A 119 1.90 -6.02 13.39
N GLY A 120 0.84 -6.82 13.17
CA GLY A 120 -0.04 -6.75 12.02
C GLY A 120 -1.43 -7.30 12.34
N GLU A 121 -2.37 -7.09 11.41
CA GLU A 121 -3.80 -7.41 11.59
C GLU A 121 -4.18 -8.79 11.05
N PHE A 122 -3.32 -9.42 10.24
CA PHE A 122 -3.63 -10.69 9.56
C PHE A 122 -2.55 -11.74 9.73
N ALA A 123 -3.01 -12.98 9.87
CA ALA A 123 -2.24 -14.19 9.61
C ALA A 123 -2.55 -14.72 8.20
N PHE A 124 -1.60 -15.43 7.61
CA PHE A 124 -1.72 -16.00 6.28
C PHE A 124 -1.63 -17.52 6.35
N GLY A 125 -2.64 -18.20 5.79
CA GLY A 125 -2.69 -19.64 5.63
C GLY A 125 -2.74 -20.07 4.17
N LYS A 126 -2.43 -21.33 3.93
CA LYS A 126 -2.57 -22.00 2.63
C LYS A 126 -3.21 -23.36 2.82
N VAL A 127 -4.02 -23.77 1.86
CA VAL A 127 -4.65 -25.09 1.81
C VAL A 127 -4.47 -25.66 0.42
N GLU A 128 -4.05 -26.92 0.32
CA GLU A 128 -3.96 -27.61 -0.96
C GLU A 128 -5.33 -28.18 -1.32
N SER A 129 -5.87 -27.82 -2.48
CA SER A 129 -7.11 -28.36 -3.05
C SER A 129 -6.84 -29.06 -4.38
N GLU A 130 -7.78 -29.88 -4.83
CA GLU A 130 -7.73 -30.53 -6.15
C GLU A 130 -7.71 -29.50 -7.30
N SER A 131 -8.33 -28.33 -7.08
CA SER A 131 -8.37 -27.24 -8.06
C SER A 131 -7.17 -26.29 -8.01
N GLY A 132 -6.28 -26.44 -7.02
CA GLY A 132 -5.13 -25.58 -6.81
C GLY A 132 -4.91 -25.21 -5.34
N GLU A 133 -4.00 -24.26 -5.10
CA GLU A 133 -3.73 -23.75 -3.75
C GLU A 133 -4.80 -22.71 -3.36
N ILE A 134 -5.34 -22.80 -2.15
CA ILE A 134 -6.25 -21.79 -1.58
C ILE A 134 -5.45 -20.98 -0.56
N SER A 135 -5.33 -19.68 -0.77
CA SER A 135 -4.75 -18.74 0.19
C SER A 135 -5.83 -18.25 1.16
N LEU A 136 -5.52 -18.25 2.44
CA LEU A 136 -6.36 -17.75 3.53
C LEU A 136 -5.71 -16.51 4.14
N LEU A 137 -6.47 -15.43 4.28
CA LEU A 137 -6.10 -14.25 5.04
C LEU A 137 -7.02 -14.18 6.26
N LEU A 138 -6.47 -14.36 7.45
CA LEU A 138 -7.23 -14.56 8.69
C LEU A 138 -7.01 -13.36 9.60
N ASP A 139 -8.08 -12.74 10.08
CA ASP A 139 -8.01 -11.65 11.05
C ASP A 139 -7.57 -12.19 12.42
N VAL A 140 -6.56 -11.56 13.04
CA VAL A 140 -5.98 -12.05 14.30
C VAL A 140 -6.85 -11.82 15.53
N HIS A 141 -7.89 -11.00 15.40
CA HIS A 141 -8.87 -10.73 16.45
C HIS A 141 -10.13 -11.60 16.30
N GLY A 142 -10.16 -12.52 15.33
CA GLY A 142 -11.28 -13.44 15.14
C GLY A 142 -12.51 -12.78 14.50
N THR A 143 -12.36 -11.62 13.85
CA THR A 143 -13.50 -10.94 13.22
C THR A 143 -13.93 -11.59 11.90
N GLY A 144 -13.07 -12.44 11.31
CA GLY A 144 -13.33 -13.13 10.06
C GLY A 144 -12.07 -13.31 9.22
N GLY A 145 -12.23 -13.26 7.89
CA GLY A 145 -11.11 -13.36 6.96
C GLY A 145 -11.55 -13.34 5.50
N THR A 146 -10.57 -13.50 4.61
CA THR A 146 -10.80 -13.67 3.18
C THR A 146 -10.13 -14.93 2.66
N ILE A 147 -10.78 -15.57 1.70
CA ILE A 147 -10.34 -16.78 1.03
C ILE A 147 -10.11 -16.39 -0.42
N ARG A 148 -8.96 -16.79 -0.96
CA ARG A 148 -8.60 -16.56 -2.35
C ARG A 148 -8.10 -17.87 -2.94
N GLN A 149 -8.75 -18.35 -4.00
CA GLN A 149 -8.16 -19.43 -4.79
C GLN A 149 -6.96 -18.87 -5.54
N ALA A 150 -5.77 -19.46 -5.33
CA ALA A 150 -4.61 -19.15 -6.14
C ALA A 150 -4.76 -19.83 -7.51
N ARG A 151 -4.16 -19.24 -8.55
CA ARG A 151 -4.03 -19.95 -9.82
C ARG A 151 -3.20 -21.22 -9.60
N PRO A 152 -3.57 -22.35 -10.21
CA PRO A 152 -2.73 -23.55 -10.17
C PRO A 152 -1.32 -23.16 -10.61
N LYS A 153 -0.34 -23.45 -9.75
CA LYS A 153 1.07 -23.16 -10.04
C LYS A 153 1.39 -23.89 -11.34
N PRO A 154 1.88 -23.21 -12.40
CA PRO A 154 2.20 -23.89 -13.65
C PRO A 154 3.22 -25.00 -13.35
N THR A 155 2.84 -26.25 -13.64
CA THR A 155 3.53 -27.49 -13.24
C THR A 155 5.01 -27.55 -13.69
N ASN A 156 5.45 -26.67 -14.58
CA ASN A 156 6.77 -26.72 -15.22
C ASN A 156 7.73 -25.56 -14.91
N ALA A 157 7.39 -24.62 -14.02
CA ALA A 157 8.32 -23.55 -13.64
C ALA A 157 9.15 -23.94 -12.39
N SER A 158 9.86 -25.06 -12.46
CA SER A 158 11.02 -25.29 -11.59
C SER A 158 12.21 -24.53 -12.18
N SER A 159 12.25 -23.24 -11.89
CA SER A 159 13.47 -22.45 -11.99
C SER A 159 13.44 -21.47 -10.84
N ALA A 160 13.62 -22.00 -9.63
CA ALA A 160 14.27 -21.21 -8.60
C ALA A 160 15.70 -20.96 -9.10
N ILE A 161 15.85 -20.00 -10.00
CA ILE A 161 17.10 -19.27 -10.15
C ILE A 161 17.15 -18.46 -8.86
N SER A 162 17.79 -19.02 -7.83
CA SER A 162 18.24 -18.25 -6.67
C SER A 162 19.03 -17.08 -7.24
N ALA A 163 18.60 -15.86 -6.92
CA ALA A 163 19.33 -14.67 -7.33
C ALA A 163 20.79 -14.81 -6.84
N PRO A 164 21.83 -14.56 -7.67
CA PRO A 164 23.23 -14.71 -7.27
C PRO A 164 23.66 -13.81 -6.09
N TRP A 165 22.78 -12.91 -5.66
CA TRP A 165 23.02 -11.88 -4.66
C TRP A 165 22.12 -12.05 -3.44
N GLU A 166 21.62 -13.25 -3.13
CA GLU A 166 20.91 -13.50 -1.87
C GLU A 166 21.70 -12.86 -0.72
N ILE A 167 21.16 -11.75 -0.21
CA ILE A 167 21.87 -10.82 0.64
C ILE A 167 22.11 -11.57 1.94
N VAL A 168 23.36 -11.96 2.16
CA VAL A 168 23.83 -12.41 3.47
C VAL A 168 23.42 -11.34 4.48
N PRO A 169 22.59 -11.65 5.48
CA PRO A 169 22.19 -10.68 6.48
C PRO A 169 23.45 -10.08 7.13
N ILE A 170 23.54 -8.75 7.10
CA ILE A 170 24.64 -7.99 7.71
C ILE A 170 24.71 -8.35 9.21
N PRO A 171 25.87 -8.80 9.74
CA PRO A 171 26.06 -8.92 11.17
C PRO A 171 26.43 -7.54 11.73
N ALA A 172 25.50 -6.89 12.43
CA ALA A 172 25.83 -5.82 13.36
C ALA A 172 24.80 -5.77 14.49
N GLY A 173 25.17 -6.33 15.65
CA GLY A 173 24.37 -6.33 16.87
C GLY A 173 23.26 -7.39 16.89
N GLN A 174 23.63 -8.67 16.80
CA GLN A 174 22.67 -9.79 16.85
C GLN A 174 21.70 -9.61 18.02
N PRO A 175 20.39 -9.43 17.77
CA PRO A 175 19.42 -9.53 18.85
C PRO A 175 19.55 -10.94 19.43
N ALA A 176 19.56 -11.05 20.75
CA ALA A 176 19.56 -12.35 21.42
C ALA A 176 18.35 -13.15 20.90
N SER A 177 18.61 -14.11 20.01
CA SER A 177 17.61 -15.05 19.51
C SER A 177 17.59 -16.20 20.48
N PHE A 178 16.54 -16.28 21.29
CA PHE A 178 16.37 -17.39 22.21
C PHE A 178 15.93 -18.65 21.45
N GLU A 179 16.29 -19.82 22.01
CA GLU A 179 15.83 -21.13 21.54
C GLU A 179 14.30 -21.19 21.45
N LYS A 180 13.78 -22.02 20.54
CA LYS A 180 12.35 -22.17 20.25
C LYS A 180 11.52 -22.23 21.54
N LEU A 181 10.56 -21.31 21.65
CA LEU A 181 9.62 -21.25 22.76
C LEU A 181 8.25 -21.69 22.25
N GLU A 182 7.78 -22.85 22.71
CA GLU A 182 6.46 -23.37 22.40
C GLU A 182 5.53 -23.05 23.57
N LEU A 183 4.53 -22.22 23.33
CA LEU A 183 3.54 -21.82 24.33
C LEU A 183 2.16 -22.33 23.93
N PRO A 184 1.40 -22.97 24.83
CA PRO A 184 0.02 -23.35 24.56
C PRO A 184 -0.87 -22.10 24.43
N GLY A 185 -1.91 -22.19 23.62
CA GLY A 185 -2.93 -21.13 23.50
C GLY A 185 -2.50 -19.87 22.74
N VAL A 186 -1.30 -19.84 22.16
CA VAL A 186 -0.87 -18.74 21.28
C VAL A 186 -1.69 -18.71 19.99
N LEU A 187 -1.76 -17.54 19.36
CA LEU A 187 -2.54 -17.31 18.13
C LEU A 187 -2.24 -18.32 17.02
N SER A 188 -0.98 -18.65 16.77
CA SER A 188 -0.59 -19.63 15.75
C SER A 188 -1.19 -21.02 16.03
N VAL A 189 -1.13 -21.48 17.28
CA VAL A 189 -1.69 -22.76 17.72
C VAL A 189 -3.21 -22.74 17.62
N LYS A 190 -3.86 -21.67 18.09
CA LYS A 190 -5.32 -21.50 17.98
C LYS A 190 -5.79 -21.50 16.52
N LEU A 191 -5.14 -20.71 15.66
CA LEU A 191 -5.45 -20.64 14.24
C LEU A 191 -5.26 -22.01 13.59
N GLN A 192 -4.09 -22.64 13.78
CA GLN A 192 -3.79 -23.95 13.19
C GLN A 192 -4.80 -25.01 13.63
N ALA A 193 -5.21 -25.00 14.90
CA ALA A 193 -6.23 -25.90 15.44
C ALA A 193 -7.64 -25.59 14.94
N SER A 194 -7.94 -24.35 14.54
CA SER A 194 -9.26 -23.93 14.05
C SER A 194 -9.44 -24.09 12.53
N LEU A 195 -8.34 -24.28 11.79
CA LEU A 195 -8.37 -24.38 10.33
C LEU A 195 -9.23 -25.54 9.81
N PRO A 196 -9.20 -26.76 10.40
CA PRO A 196 -10.03 -27.87 9.92
C PRO A 196 -11.54 -27.58 10.03
N GLU A 197 -12.00 -27.06 11.16
CA GLU A 197 -13.40 -26.70 11.38
C GLU A 197 -13.81 -25.52 10.49
N LEU A 198 -12.95 -24.51 10.35
CA LEU A 198 -13.18 -23.39 9.45
C LEU A 198 -13.35 -23.86 8.00
N MET A 199 -12.50 -24.77 7.54
CA MET A 199 -12.63 -25.33 6.19
C MET A 199 -13.93 -26.10 6.02
N SER A 200 -14.35 -26.85 7.04
CA SER A 200 -15.61 -27.57 7.04
C SER A 200 -16.81 -26.61 6.98
N SER A 201 -16.81 -25.56 7.80
CA SER A 201 -17.90 -24.57 7.85
C SER A 201 -18.06 -23.81 6.53
N LEU A 202 -16.94 -23.52 5.87
CA LEU A 202 -16.89 -22.86 4.57
C LEU A 202 -17.06 -23.83 3.38
N LYS A 203 -17.20 -25.14 3.64
CA LYS A 203 -17.32 -26.19 2.62
C LYS A 203 -16.16 -26.19 1.62
N LEU A 204 -14.95 -25.88 2.09
CA LEU A 204 -13.73 -25.89 1.27
C LEU A 204 -13.17 -27.31 1.23
N SER A 205 -13.08 -27.90 0.03
CA SER A 205 -12.40 -29.17 -0.19
C SER A 205 -10.89 -28.92 -0.29
N GLY A 206 -10.16 -29.25 0.77
CA GLY A 206 -8.70 -29.16 0.78
C GLY A 206 -8.09 -30.09 1.82
N LYS A 207 -6.79 -30.36 1.68
CA LYS A 207 -6.00 -31.16 2.62
C LYS A 207 -4.89 -30.29 3.19
N ASN A 208 -4.45 -30.63 4.40
CA ASN A 208 -3.27 -30.06 5.05
C ASN A 208 -3.27 -28.52 5.10
N PRO A 209 -4.26 -27.88 5.75
CA PRO A 209 -4.20 -26.45 5.97
C PRO A 209 -2.94 -26.10 6.77
N THR A 210 -2.14 -25.18 6.27
CA THR A 210 -0.88 -24.75 6.89
C THR A 210 -0.85 -23.23 7.04
N LEU A 211 -0.41 -22.76 8.21
CA LEU A 211 -0.08 -21.35 8.40
C LEU A 211 1.30 -21.04 7.82
N THR A 212 1.37 -19.99 7.02
CA THR A 212 2.61 -19.51 6.39
C THR A 212 3.21 -18.32 7.14
N SER A 213 2.37 -17.47 7.73
CA SER A 213 2.83 -16.37 8.58
C SER A 213 1.77 -15.96 9.58
N VAL A 214 2.24 -15.50 10.74
CA VAL A 214 1.45 -14.96 11.84
C VAL A 214 2.17 -13.71 12.33
N PRO A 215 1.48 -12.60 12.63
CA PRO A 215 2.15 -11.39 13.09
C PRO A 215 2.76 -11.60 14.48
N ASP A 216 3.89 -10.94 14.72
CA ASP A 216 4.58 -11.02 16.00
C ASP A 216 3.77 -10.33 17.11
N LEU A 217 3.80 -10.88 18.32
CA LEU A 217 3.28 -10.22 19.51
C LEU A 217 4.33 -9.23 20.02
N LEU A 218 3.97 -7.95 20.08
CA LEU A 218 4.81 -6.84 20.53
C LEU A 218 4.42 -6.43 21.95
N PHE A 219 5.40 -6.36 22.84
CA PHE A 219 5.25 -5.85 24.21
C PHE A 219 6.59 -5.25 24.70
N VAL A 220 6.58 -4.60 25.86
CA VAL A 220 7.76 -3.96 26.43
C VAL A 220 8.19 -4.68 27.70
N VAL A 221 9.48 -4.96 27.82
CA VAL A 221 10.12 -5.46 29.05
C VAL A 221 11.22 -4.49 29.46
N GLU A 222 11.48 -4.42 30.75
CA GLU A 222 12.59 -3.69 31.34
C GLU A 222 13.66 -4.68 31.76
N SER A 223 14.91 -4.41 31.38
CA SER A 223 16.05 -5.19 31.86
C SER A 223 17.33 -4.39 31.98
N GLY A 224 17.98 -4.52 33.14
CA GLY A 224 19.17 -3.74 33.49
C GLY A 224 18.92 -2.23 33.50
N GLY A 225 17.71 -1.81 33.89
CA GLY A 225 17.29 -0.39 33.87
C GLY A 225 17.06 0.18 32.47
N ARG A 226 17.04 -0.67 31.43
CA ARG A 226 16.73 -0.27 30.04
C ARG A 226 15.44 -0.90 29.56
N ARG A 227 14.68 -0.17 28.73
CA ARG A 227 13.46 -0.71 28.11
C ARG A 227 13.74 -1.37 26.77
N TRP A 228 13.10 -2.51 26.54
CA TRP A 228 13.21 -3.32 25.34
C TRP A 228 11.82 -3.58 24.76
N GLN A 229 11.63 -3.28 23.49
CA GLN A 229 10.50 -3.79 22.72
C GLN A 229 10.80 -5.24 22.33
N VAL A 230 10.00 -6.15 22.84
CA VAL A 230 10.08 -7.59 22.56
C VAL A 230 9.05 -7.94 21.49
N ALA A 231 9.49 -8.69 20.49
CA ALA A 231 8.66 -9.27 19.45
C ALA A 231 8.73 -10.80 19.54
N TYR A 232 7.61 -11.44 19.83
CA TYR A 232 7.46 -12.88 19.88
C TYR A 232 6.73 -13.41 18.64
N ASN A 233 7.42 -14.24 17.86
CA ASN A 233 6.85 -14.90 16.70
C ASN A 233 6.19 -16.22 17.12
N GLY A 234 4.86 -16.23 17.21
CA GLY A 234 4.14 -17.43 17.66
C GLY A 234 4.25 -18.64 16.71
N LEU A 235 4.57 -18.44 15.43
CA LEU A 235 4.71 -19.55 14.47
C LEU A 235 6.06 -20.25 14.61
N LYS A 236 7.14 -19.49 14.77
CA LYS A 236 8.52 -20.00 14.90
C LYS A 236 8.92 -20.26 16.35
N GLY A 237 8.19 -19.70 17.32
CA GLY A 237 8.56 -19.70 18.73
C GLY A 237 9.78 -18.82 19.03
N THR A 238 10.16 -17.90 18.15
CA THR A 238 11.36 -17.05 18.33
C THR A 238 11.00 -15.75 19.03
N VAL A 239 11.84 -15.33 19.98
CA VAL A 239 11.74 -14.04 20.65
C VAL A 239 12.89 -13.15 20.17
N THR A 240 12.59 -11.91 19.81
CA THR A 240 13.60 -10.89 19.50
C THR A 240 13.36 -9.65 20.35
N GLY A 241 14.43 -9.02 20.82
CA GLY A 241 14.36 -7.79 21.63
C GLY A 241 15.10 -6.65 20.93
N LYS A 242 14.51 -5.45 20.92
CA LYS A 242 15.13 -4.21 20.46
C LYS A 242 15.07 -3.15 21.55
N PRO A 243 16.16 -2.42 21.85
CA PRO A 243 16.12 -1.36 22.85
C PRO A 243 15.18 -0.24 22.41
N LEU A 244 14.33 0.25 23.30
CA LEU A 244 13.32 1.29 23.01
C LEU A 244 13.92 2.71 23.06
N GLU A 245 15.06 2.87 23.74
CA GLU A 245 15.65 4.16 24.12
C GLU A 245 16.26 4.97 22.97
N ILE A 246 16.42 4.36 21.79
CA ILE A 246 16.87 5.08 20.61
C ILE A 246 15.77 4.90 19.56
N PRO A 247 14.81 5.84 19.45
CA PRO A 247 14.00 5.93 18.26
C PRO A 247 15.00 6.05 17.10
N GLU A 248 15.22 4.98 16.35
CA GLU A 248 15.99 5.10 15.12
C GLU A 248 15.24 6.14 14.29
N PRO A 249 15.85 7.31 14.01
CA PRO A 249 15.17 8.32 13.24
C PRO A 249 14.85 7.68 11.90
N LEU A 250 13.56 7.46 11.63
CA LEU A 250 13.12 6.89 10.35
C LEU A 250 13.65 7.83 9.27
N PRO A 251 14.64 7.43 8.47
CA PRO A 251 15.21 8.32 7.48
C PRO A 251 14.08 8.81 6.57
N TRP A 252 14.06 10.09 6.22
CA TRP A 252 12.95 10.71 5.48
C TRP A 252 12.58 9.90 4.23
N ARG A 253 13.58 9.36 3.53
CA ARG A 253 13.40 8.44 2.42
C ARG A 253 12.57 7.20 2.78
N ASN A 254 12.87 6.52 3.88
CA ASN A 254 12.16 5.31 4.31
C ASN A 254 10.75 5.65 4.80
N PHE A 255 10.57 6.79 5.49
CA PHE A 255 9.26 7.28 5.86
C PHE A 255 8.40 7.55 4.63
N LEU A 256 8.89 8.36 3.68
CA LEU A 256 8.15 8.68 2.45
C LEU A 256 7.87 7.44 1.61
N LEU A 257 8.81 6.51 1.51
CA LEU A 257 8.60 5.26 0.79
C LEU A 257 7.50 4.43 1.45
N ARG A 258 7.55 4.24 2.77
CA ARG A 258 6.51 3.51 3.51
C ARG A 258 5.16 4.19 3.40
N LEU A 259 5.13 5.52 3.52
CA LEU A 259 3.92 6.32 3.37
C LEU A 259 3.33 6.13 1.97
N HIS A 260 4.15 6.23 0.93
CA HIS A 260 3.74 6.05 -0.47
C HIS A 260 3.25 4.62 -0.77
N THR A 261 3.89 3.60 -0.20
CA THR A 261 3.49 2.19 -0.39
C THR A 261 2.40 1.73 0.58
N THR A 262 1.93 2.60 1.48
CA THR A 262 0.81 2.26 2.37
C THR A 262 -0.48 2.34 1.55
N HIS A 263 -0.95 1.17 1.14
CA HIS A 263 -2.19 0.96 0.40
C HIS A 263 -3.13 0.03 1.18
N VAL A 264 -4.28 -0.28 0.58
CA VAL A 264 -5.37 -1.13 1.09
C VAL A 264 -6.11 -0.53 2.29
N TYR A 265 -7.42 -0.43 2.14
CA TYR A 265 -8.31 0.02 3.20
C TYR A 265 -8.25 -0.91 4.41
N PRO A 266 -8.02 -0.39 5.62
CA PRO A 266 -8.15 -1.18 6.84
C PRO A 266 -9.63 -1.45 7.14
N PHE A 267 -9.90 -2.49 7.95
CA PHE A 267 -11.27 -2.80 8.39
C PHE A 267 -11.87 -1.73 9.31
N SER A 268 -11.03 -0.91 9.96
CA SER A 268 -11.47 0.19 10.81
C SER A 268 -11.66 1.49 10.01
N PHE A 269 -12.91 1.93 9.89
CA PHE A 269 -13.33 3.14 9.14
C PHE A 269 -12.83 4.48 9.71
N ALA A 270 -12.07 4.50 10.81
CA ALA A 270 -11.62 5.72 11.50
C ALA A 270 -10.10 5.80 11.74
N SER A 271 -9.31 4.93 11.11
CA SER A 271 -7.85 5.00 11.25
C SER A 271 -7.25 6.08 10.35
N VAL A 272 -6.11 6.65 10.76
CA VAL A 272 -5.33 7.59 9.93
C VAL A 272 -4.93 6.94 8.59
N LYS A 273 -4.69 5.63 8.60
CA LYS A 273 -4.44 4.84 7.39
C LYS A 273 -5.64 4.88 6.43
N TRP A 274 -6.87 4.76 6.94
CA TRP A 274 -8.07 4.86 6.10
C TRP A 274 -8.15 6.22 5.40
N LEU A 275 -7.93 7.31 6.14
CA LEU A 275 -7.91 8.67 5.57
C LEU A 275 -6.79 8.85 4.54
N TRP A 276 -5.62 8.25 4.79
CA TRP A 276 -4.51 8.27 3.84
C TRP A 276 -4.86 7.58 2.51
N VAL A 277 -5.44 6.38 2.58
CA VAL A 277 -5.84 5.62 1.38
C VAL A 277 -6.94 6.37 0.62
N LEU A 278 -7.91 6.98 1.31
CA LEU A 278 -8.90 7.86 0.70
C LEU A 278 -8.25 9.06 -0.01
N GLY A 279 -7.25 9.68 0.61
CA GLY A 279 -6.47 10.76 0.01
C GLY A 279 -5.73 10.31 -1.26
N ALA A 280 -5.15 9.11 -1.26
CA ALA A 280 -4.52 8.53 -2.44
C ALA A 280 -5.52 8.30 -3.59
N ASP A 281 -6.72 7.77 -3.30
CA ASP A 281 -7.79 7.61 -4.29
C ASP A 281 -8.25 8.96 -4.86
N ALA A 282 -8.40 9.98 -4.01
CA ALA A 282 -8.74 11.32 -4.45
C ALA A 282 -7.68 11.91 -5.39
N ILE A 283 -6.39 11.71 -5.10
CA ILE A 283 -5.29 12.13 -5.99
C ILE A 283 -5.36 11.40 -7.33
N ALA A 284 -5.62 10.08 -7.33
CA ALA A 284 -5.79 9.31 -8.57
C ALA A 284 -6.93 9.86 -9.44
N LEU A 285 -8.09 10.17 -8.83
CA LEU A 285 -9.22 10.79 -9.53
C LEU A 285 -8.88 12.19 -10.07
N VAL A 286 -8.16 13.01 -9.29
CA VAL A 286 -7.70 14.34 -9.71
C VAL A 286 -6.74 14.25 -10.90
N LEU A 287 -5.83 13.28 -10.93
CA LEU A 287 -4.92 13.07 -12.07
C LEU A 287 -5.68 12.71 -13.34
N ILE A 288 -6.65 11.78 -13.26
CA ILE A 288 -7.51 11.40 -14.38
C ILE A 288 -8.31 12.61 -14.87
N TYR A 289 -8.94 13.35 -13.94
CA TYR A 289 -9.67 14.57 -14.25
C TYR A 289 -8.78 15.62 -14.92
N TRP A 290 -7.58 15.85 -14.41
CA TRP A 290 -6.63 16.82 -14.94
C TRP A 290 -6.26 16.48 -16.39
N GLY A 291 -5.91 15.22 -16.69
CA GLY A 291 -5.66 14.77 -18.06
C GLY A 291 -6.90 14.89 -18.96
N GLY A 292 -8.07 14.48 -18.47
CA GLY A 292 -9.34 14.58 -19.19
C GLY A 292 -9.74 16.03 -19.50
N SER A 293 -9.51 16.96 -18.59
CA SER A 293 -9.77 18.39 -18.81
C SER A 293 -8.84 18.99 -19.88
N GLY A 294 -7.57 18.55 -19.95
CA GLY A 294 -6.66 18.90 -21.03
C GLY A 294 -7.16 18.41 -22.40
N LEU A 295 -7.66 17.18 -22.44
CA LEU A 295 -8.27 16.58 -23.64
C LEU A 295 -9.50 17.37 -24.11
N LEU A 296 -10.39 17.75 -23.18
CA LEU A 296 -11.56 18.58 -23.48
C LEU A 296 -11.17 19.96 -24.03
N MET A 297 -10.18 20.62 -23.42
CA MET A 297 -9.69 21.91 -23.90
C MET A 297 -9.08 21.84 -25.30
N TRP A 298 -8.27 20.82 -25.56
CA TRP A 298 -7.71 20.57 -26.89
C TRP A 298 -8.79 20.36 -27.96
N TRP A 299 -9.83 19.60 -27.61
CA TRP A 299 -10.96 19.38 -28.52
C TRP A 299 -11.67 20.68 -28.91
N GLN A 300 -11.86 21.59 -27.95
CA GLN A 300 -12.50 22.89 -28.15
C GLN A 300 -11.68 23.83 -29.04
N ILE A 301 -10.35 23.79 -28.95
CA ILE A 301 -9.46 24.71 -29.68
C ILE A 301 -9.09 24.10 -31.04
N LYS A 302 -9.85 24.49 -32.09
CA LYS A 302 -9.68 23.96 -33.45
C LYS A 302 -8.26 24.07 -34.01
N SER A 303 -7.54 25.15 -33.71
CA SER A 303 -6.19 25.39 -34.22
C SER A 303 -5.13 24.43 -33.67
N THR A 304 -5.34 23.86 -32.48
CA THR A 304 -4.40 22.95 -31.84
C THR A 304 -4.67 21.48 -32.15
N ARG A 305 -5.73 21.16 -32.91
CA ARG A 305 -6.19 19.78 -33.14
C ARG A 305 -5.11 18.87 -33.73
N ARG A 306 -4.45 19.29 -34.82
CA ARG A 306 -3.43 18.47 -35.50
C ARG A 306 -2.22 18.19 -34.61
N TRP A 307 -1.68 19.22 -33.98
CA TRP A 307 -0.50 19.09 -33.10
C TRP A 307 -0.81 18.31 -31.84
N GLY A 308 -1.96 18.57 -31.21
CA GLY A 308 -2.35 17.80 -30.04
C GLY A 308 -2.68 16.34 -30.37
N LEU A 309 -3.22 16.04 -31.56
CA LEU A 309 -3.36 14.65 -32.02
C LEU A 309 -1.99 13.97 -32.12
N ALA A 310 -1.01 14.64 -32.74
CA ALA A 310 0.35 14.10 -32.85
C ALA A 310 0.97 13.83 -31.47
N VAL A 311 0.85 14.77 -30.53
CA VAL A 311 1.34 14.61 -29.15
C VAL A 311 0.65 13.45 -28.44
N LEU A 312 -0.68 13.35 -28.55
CA LEU A 312 -1.46 12.29 -27.93
C LEU A 312 -1.09 10.90 -28.49
N VAL A 313 -0.95 10.79 -29.81
CA VAL A 313 -0.54 9.54 -30.47
C VAL A 313 0.86 9.13 -30.05
N VAL A 314 1.84 10.05 -30.08
CA VAL A 314 3.20 9.76 -29.63
C VAL A 314 3.20 9.32 -28.17
N SER A 315 2.49 10.02 -27.29
CA SER A 315 2.42 9.62 -25.89
C SER A 315 1.76 8.27 -25.67
N ALA A 316 0.67 7.97 -26.39
CA ALA A 316 -0.01 6.69 -26.28
C ALA A 316 0.89 5.54 -26.75
N LEU A 317 1.61 5.71 -27.86
CA LEU A 317 2.57 4.72 -28.36
C LEU A 317 3.69 4.45 -27.34
N VAL A 318 4.27 5.51 -26.75
CA VAL A 318 5.33 5.35 -25.73
C VAL A 318 4.78 4.66 -24.48
N ALA A 319 3.58 5.04 -24.01
CA ALA A 319 2.97 4.42 -22.84
C ALA A 319 2.67 2.93 -23.09
N THR A 320 2.11 2.57 -24.25
CA THR A 320 1.84 1.18 -24.63
C THR A 320 3.11 0.36 -24.80
N ALA A 321 4.13 0.92 -25.46
CA ALA A 321 5.42 0.24 -25.61
C ALA A 321 6.04 -0.06 -24.24
N LEU A 322 6.12 0.94 -23.36
CA LEU A 322 6.67 0.75 -22.02
C LEU A 322 5.86 -0.26 -21.19
N ALA A 323 4.52 -0.19 -21.24
CA ALA A 323 3.67 -1.15 -20.55
C ALA A 323 3.88 -2.58 -21.09
N GLY A 324 4.06 -2.74 -22.40
CA GLY A 324 4.39 -4.01 -23.05
C GLY A 324 5.73 -4.58 -22.59
N GLU A 325 6.78 -3.75 -22.59
CA GLU A 325 8.11 -4.13 -22.09
C GLU A 325 8.07 -4.51 -20.60
N MET A 326 7.39 -3.72 -19.77
CA MET A 326 7.24 -4.06 -18.35
C MET A 326 6.46 -5.35 -18.13
N HIS A 327 5.43 -5.60 -18.94
CA HIS A 327 4.71 -6.86 -18.91
C HIS A 327 5.60 -8.04 -19.32
N ALA A 328 6.46 -7.89 -20.34
CA ALA A 328 7.43 -8.91 -20.73
C ALA A 328 8.45 -9.20 -19.61
N VAL A 329 9.01 -8.15 -18.99
CA VAL A 329 9.92 -8.26 -17.84
C VAL A 329 9.27 -9.00 -16.67
N ILE A 330 8.01 -8.69 -16.34
CA ILE A 330 7.26 -9.36 -15.26
C ILE A 330 7.01 -10.84 -15.60
N GLN A 331 6.87 -11.19 -16.89
CA GLN A 331 6.77 -12.58 -17.34
C GLN A 331 8.12 -13.29 -17.43
N GLY A 332 9.24 -12.60 -17.16
CA GLY A 332 10.59 -13.15 -17.27
C GLY A 332 11.01 -13.47 -18.72
N ARG A 333 10.50 -12.73 -19.70
CA ARG A 333 10.86 -12.86 -21.12
C ARG A 333 11.99 -11.95 -21.54
#